data_AF-A0A975RF69-F1
#
_entry.id   AF-A0A975RF69-F1
#
_cell.length_a   1.000
_cell.length_b   1.000
_cell.length_c   1.000
_cell.angle_alpha   90.00
_cell.angle_beta   90.00
_cell.angle_gamma   90.00
#
_symmetry.space_group_name_H-M   'P 1'
#
loop_
_entity.id
_entity.type
_entity.pdbx_description
1 polymer ?
#
loop_
_entity_poly.entity_id
_entity_poly.type
_entity_poly.pdbx_seq_one_letter_code
_entity_poly.pdbx_strand_id
1 'polypeptide(L)'
;MTEALFDVPPDAPVGSVRAALYYVGQALRGRRGRVDAMTRAEAELSAVVAREAKVAAARDAEVSVPAEGKVARSPRASSARAARLVEPKTGTQRARILDHLVLVGAATDHDLVRALGIGESSVRPRRGELVDAGYVVDSGETTHYQPNGPTWTVWKPTDAARSWHRRARESA
;
A
#
# COMPACT_ATOMS: atom_id res chain seq x y z
N MET A 1 5.04 -32.77 6.08
CA MET A 1 3.57 -32.97 6.17
C MET A 1 2.93 -31.69 5.64
N THR A 2 2.93 -31.52 4.30
CA THR A 2 2.78 -30.22 3.62
C THR A 2 1.76 -30.35 2.48
N GLU A 3 0.59 -30.92 2.75
CA GLU A 3 -0.38 -31.26 1.71
C GLU A 3 -1.64 -30.37 1.69
N ALA A 4 -1.91 -29.62 2.76
CA ALA A 4 -3.19 -28.91 2.94
C ALA A 4 -3.29 -27.53 2.28
N LEU A 5 -2.19 -26.96 1.76
CA LEU A 5 -2.18 -25.57 1.28
C LEU A 5 -2.72 -25.39 -0.15
N PHE A 6 -2.86 -26.50 -0.89
CA PHE A 6 -3.14 -26.47 -2.33
C PHE A 6 -4.44 -27.18 -2.71
N ASP A 7 -5.20 -27.71 -1.75
CA ASP A 7 -6.55 -28.22 -2.02
C ASP A 7 -7.56 -27.16 -1.57
N VAL A 8 -7.98 -26.34 -2.53
CA VAL A 8 -9.00 -25.32 -2.34
C VAL A 8 -10.28 -25.84 -2.99
N PRO A 9 -11.41 -25.87 -2.27
CA PRO A 9 -12.66 -26.39 -2.77
C PRO A 9 -13.17 -25.62 -4.01
N PRO A 10 -13.99 -26.25 -4.86
CA PRO A 10 -14.42 -25.69 -6.16
C PRO A 10 -15.26 -24.40 -6.07
N ASP A 11 -15.55 -23.93 -4.85
CA ASP A 11 -16.36 -22.77 -4.50
C ASP A 11 -15.54 -21.55 -4.06
N ALA A 12 -14.21 -21.56 -4.20
CA ALA A 12 -13.40 -20.39 -3.88
C ALA A 12 -13.87 -19.16 -4.68
N PRO A 13 -14.02 -17.99 -4.02
CA PRO A 13 -14.56 -16.81 -4.67
C PRO A 13 -13.64 -16.35 -5.80
N VAL A 14 -14.24 -16.16 -6.98
CA VAL A 14 -13.62 -15.57 -8.17
C VAL A 14 -13.17 -14.13 -7.83
N GLY A 15 -12.03 -13.73 -8.38
CA GLY A 15 -11.30 -12.53 -8.04
C GLY A 15 -10.61 -12.59 -6.69
N SER A 16 -9.90 -13.68 -6.38
CA SER A 16 -9.13 -13.81 -5.14
C SER A 16 -7.71 -14.33 -5.32
N VAL A 17 -6.80 -13.90 -4.45
CA VAL A 17 -5.42 -14.42 -4.39
C VAL A 17 -5.42 -15.94 -4.16
N ARG A 18 -6.40 -16.45 -3.39
CA ARG A 18 -6.56 -17.89 -3.12
C ARG A 18 -6.95 -18.67 -4.38
N ALA A 19 -7.84 -18.12 -5.22
CA ALA A 19 -8.19 -18.70 -6.52
C ALA A 19 -6.99 -18.67 -7.51
N ALA A 20 -6.18 -17.61 -7.49
CA ALA A 20 -4.96 -17.55 -8.28
C ALA A 20 -3.96 -18.66 -7.89
N LEU A 21 -3.70 -18.83 -6.59
CA LEU A 21 -2.82 -19.89 -6.06
C LEU A 21 -3.34 -21.30 -6.37
N TYR A 22 -4.67 -21.48 -6.39
CA TYR A 22 -5.28 -22.75 -6.79
C TYR A 22 -4.91 -23.13 -8.24
N TYR A 23 -5.03 -22.21 -9.19
CA TYR A 23 -4.70 -22.51 -10.58
C TYR A 23 -3.22 -22.83 -10.78
N VAL A 24 -2.33 -22.09 -10.11
CA VAL A 24 -0.89 -22.39 -10.10
C VAL A 24 -0.63 -23.80 -9.52
N GLY A 25 -1.30 -24.15 -8.41
CA GLY A 25 -1.22 -25.49 -7.82
C GLY A 25 -1.68 -26.61 -8.75
N GLN A 26 -2.71 -26.40 -9.56
CA GLN A 26 -3.19 -27.38 -10.55
C GLN A 26 -2.16 -27.62 -11.68
N ALA A 27 -1.46 -26.58 -12.13
CA ALA A 27 -0.39 -26.71 -13.12
C ALA A 27 0.83 -27.47 -12.59
N LEU A 28 1.23 -27.21 -11.34
CA LEU A 28 2.34 -27.91 -10.70
C LEU A 28 2.06 -29.40 -10.52
N ARG A 29 0.79 -29.78 -10.31
CA ARG A 29 0.34 -31.17 -10.20
C ARG A 29 0.05 -31.84 -11.55
N GLY A 30 0.26 -31.15 -12.67
CA GLY A 30 -0.01 -31.68 -14.02
C GLY A 30 -1.49 -31.90 -14.34
N ARG A 31 -2.41 -31.45 -13.48
CA ARG A 31 -3.87 -31.56 -13.69
C ARG A 31 -4.40 -30.52 -14.67
N ARG A 32 -3.56 -29.54 -15.02
CA ARG A 32 -3.89 -28.46 -15.94
C ARG A 32 -2.67 -28.04 -16.75
N GLY A 33 -2.90 -27.58 -17.98
CA GLY A 33 -1.85 -26.97 -18.80
C GLY A 33 -1.31 -25.70 -18.13
N ARG A 34 0.01 -25.53 -18.12
CA ARG A 34 0.69 -24.42 -17.44
C ARG A 34 0.23 -23.05 -17.94
N VAL A 35 0.05 -22.91 -19.26
CA VAL A 35 -0.40 -21.65 -19.88
C VAL A 35 -1.82 -21.31 -19.42
N ASP A 36 -2.78 -22.23 -19.55
CA ASP A 36 -4.18 -22.02 -19.12
C ASP A 36 -4.29 -21.71 -17.62
N ALA A 37 -3.51 -22.41 -16.78
CA ALA A 37 -3.45 -22.13 -15.36
C ALA A 37 -2.91 -20.73 -15.03
N MET A 38 -1.85 -20.29 -15.70
CA MET A 38 -1.26 -18.97 -15.50
C MET A 38 -2.20 -17.86 -15.99
N THR A 39 -2.83 -18.03 -17.15
CA THR A 39 -3.83 -17.08 -17.67
C THR A 39 -5.00 -16.90 -16.70
N ARG A 40 -5.48 -17.99 -16.08
CA ARG A 40 -6.53 -17.87 -15.06
C ARG A 40 -6.03 -17.22 -13.78
N ALA A 41 -4.83 -17.58 -13.30
CA ALA A 41 -4.26 -16.93 -12.12
C ALA A 41 -4.06 -15.42 -12.31
N GLU A 42 -3.64 -15.00 -13.52
CA GLU A 42 -3.53 -13.60 -13.91
C GLU A 42 -4.89 -12.88 -13.91
N ALA A 43 -5.94 -13.53 -14.42
CA ALA A 43 -7.29 -12.98 -14.40
C ALA A 43 -7.82 -12.78 -12.97
N GLU A 44 -7.57 -13.76 -12.08
CA GLU A 44 -7.94 -13.67 -10.67
C GLU A 44 -7.24 -12.50 -9.97
N LEU A 45 -5.94 -12.33 -10.19
CA LEU A 45 -5.17 -11.20 -9.65
C LEU A 45 -5.60 -9.86 -10.23
N SER A 46 -5.89 -9.81 -11.53
CA SER A 46 -6.41 -8.61 -12.20
C SER A 46 -7.76 -8.18 -11.61
N ALA A 47 -8.63 -9.13 -11.30
CA ALA A 47 -9.91 -8.85 -10.67
C ALA A 47 -9.77 -8.34 -9.22
N VAL A 48 -8.78 -8.84 -8.46
CA VAL A 48 -8.44 -8.29 -7.13
C VAL A 48 -8.03 -6.82 -7.26
N VAL A 49 -7.08 -6.53 -8.15
CA VAL A 49 -6.58 -5.18 -8.39
C VAL A 49 -7.72 -4.23 -8.82
N ALA A 50 -8.59 -4.68 -9.73
CA ALA A 50 -9.74 -3.89 -10.17
C ALA A 50 -10.73 -3.63 -9.03
N ARG A 51 -10.96 -4.60 -8.14
CA ARG A 51 -11.82 -4.43 -6.97
C ARG A 51 -11.23 -3.44 -5.98
N GLU A 52 -9.94 -3.53 -5.71
CA GLU A 52 -9.20 -2.59 -4.86
C GLU A 52 -9.25 -1.17 -5.42
N ALA A 53 -9.07 -1.03 -6.74
CA ALA A 53 -9.21 0.25 -7.43
C ALA A 53 -10.64 0.82 -7.32
N LYS A 54 -11.67 -0.01 -7.45
CA LYS A 54 -13.08 0.40 -7.30
C LYS A 54 -13.39 0.85 -5.87
N VAL A 55 -12.88 0.14 -4.86
CA VAL A 55 -13.03 0.52 -3.45
C VAL A 55 -12.29 1.83 -3.16
N ALA A 56 -11.11 2.02 -3.75
CA ALA A 56 -10.38 3.28 -3.64
C ALA A 56 -11.17 4.45 -4.27
N ALA A 57 -11.70 4.26 -5.49
CA ALA A 57 -12.50 5.28 -6.17
C ALA A 57 -13.80 5.63 -5.42
N ALA A 58 -14.49 4.64 -4.84
CA ALA A 58 -15.69 4.88 -4.03
C ALA A 58 -15.37 5.71 -2.77
N ARG A 59 -14.22 5.47 -2.14
CA ARG A 59 -13.77 6.23 -0.97
C ARG A 59 -13.35 7.66 -1.33
N ASP A 60 -12.70 7.86 -2.47
CA ASP A 60 -12.33 9.20 -2.95
C ASP A 60 -13.58 10.04 -3.28
N ALA A 61 -14.65 9.42 -3.77
CA ALA A 61 -15.94 10.09 -4.00
C ALA A 61 -16.63 10.53 -2.69
N GLU A 62 -16.52 9.76 -1.61
CA GLU A 62 -17.08 10.12 -0.29
C GLU A 62 -16.31 11.27 0.39
N VAL A 63 -15.03 11.49 0.05
CA VAL A 63 -14.17 12.51 0.68
C VAL A 63 -14.26 13.88 0.00
N SER A 64 -14.88 13.98 -1.18
CA SER A 64 -15.05 15.23 -1.92
C SER A 64 -16.22 16.10 -1.42
N VAL A 65 -16.23 16.41 -0.12
CA VAL A 65 -16.96 17.58 0.42
C VAL A 65 -15.97 18.75 0.43
N PRO A 66 -16.27 19.92 -0.17
CA PRO A 66 -15.26 20.95 -0.38
C PRO A 66 -14.83 21.56 0.95
N ALA A 67 -13.63 21.23 1.41
CA ALA A 67 -12.99 21.90 2.53
C ALA A 67 -12.22 23.12 2.02
N GLU A 68 -12.71 24.29 2.47
CA GLU A 68 -12.16 25.63 2.29
C GLU A 68 -10.64 25.72 2.52
N GLY A 69 -10.03 26.63 1.74
CA GLY A 69 -8.59 26.82 1.65
C GLY A 69 -7.87 27.16 2.96
N LYS A 70 -6.60 26.77 2.95
CA LYS A 70 -5.59 26.95 3.99
C LYS A 70 -5.48 28.41 4.46
N VAL A 71 -5.98 28.73 5.66
CA VAL A 71 -5.63 29.96 6.38
C VAL A 71 -4.67 29.59 7.51
N ALA A 72 -3.45 30.11 7.44
CA ALA A 72 -2.50 30.03 8.54
C ALA A 72 -2.90 31.00 9.66
N ARG A 73 -3.20 30.48 10.85
CA ARG A 73 -3.08 31.23 12.09
C ARG A 73 -2.70 30.28 13.23
N SER A 74 -1.51 30.52 13.77
CA SER A 74 -0.88 29.80 14.88
C SER A 74 -1.84 29.47 16.03
N PRO A 75 -1.71 28.29 16.65
CA PRO A 75 -1.77 28.24 18.11
C PRO A 75 -0.67 27.38 18.74
N ARG A 76 -0.11 27.90 19.84
CA ARG A 76 0.85 27.24 20.74
C ARG A 76 0.20 26.08 21.52
N ALA A 77 1.05 25.06 21.75
CA ALA A 77 1.08 24.07 22.83
C ALA A 77 -0.15 23.18 23.13
N SER A 78 -0.07 21.91 22.69
CA SER A 78 -0.20 20.73 23.57
C SER A 78 0.44 19.50 22.91
N SER A 79 1.74 19.27 23.14
CA SER A 79 2.51 18.24 22.42
C SER A 79 2.04 16.80 22.70
N ALA A 80 1.34 16.54 23.81
CA ALA A 80 0.84 15.19 24.13
C ALA A 80 -0.50 14.83 23.45
N ARG A 81 -1.36 15.81 23.16
CA ARG A 81 -2.64 15.60 22.45
C ARG A 81 -2.46 15.67 20.93
N ALA A 82 -1.49 16.46 20.47
CA ALA A 82 -1.06 16.48 19.07
C ALA A 82 -0.46 15.12 18.67
N ALA A 83 0.38 14.49 19.50
CA ALA A 83 0.97 13.18 19.21
C ALA A 83 -0.09 12.07 18.99
N ARG A 84 -1.25 12.12 19.67
CA ARG A 84 -2.35 11.17 19.47
C ARG A 84 -3.26 11.49 18.27
N LEU A 85 -3.19 12.71 17.75
CA LEU A 85 -3.88 13.16 16.53
C LEU A 85 -3.02 13.00 15.26
N VAL A 86 -1.73 12.69 15.43
CA VAL A 86 -0.72 12.58 14.35
C VAL A 86 -0.69 11.18 13.71
N GLU A 87 -1.29 10.18 14.35
CA GLU A 87 -1.40 8.84 13.79
C GLU A 87 -2.13 8.88 12.43
N PRO A 88 -1.59 8.25 11.37
CA PRO A 88 -2.29 8.17 10.09
C PRO A 88 -3.64 7.49 10.28
N LYS A 89 -4.73 8.22 10.02
CA LYS A 89 -6.07 7.63 9.98
C LYS A 89 -6.12 6.64 8.83
N THR A 90 -6.62 5.43 9.10
CA THR A 90 -6.81 4.39 8.09
C THR A 90 -7.64 4.94 6.92
N GLY A 91 -7.27 4.59 5.69
CA GLY A 91 -7.91 5.09 4.46
C GLY A 91 -7.40 6.44 3.93
N THR A 92 -6.57 7.19 4.68
CA THR A 92 -5.95 8.43 4.14
C THR A 92 -4.77 8.13 3.19
N GLN A 93 -4.42 9.08 2.31
CA GLN A 93 -3.22 8.98 1.45
C GLN A 93 -1.94 8.71 2.26
N ARG A 94 -1.84 9.33 3.45
CA ARG A 94 -0.73 9.13 4.38
C ARG A 94 -0.67 7.69 4.91
N ALA A 95 -1.82 7.13 5.28
CA ALA A 95 -1.91 5.73 5.68
C ALA A 95 -1.60 4.77 4.52
N ARG A 96 -2.00 5.09 3.29
CA ARG A 96 -1.66 4.29 2.09
C ARG A 96 -0.16 4.28 1.81
N ILE A 97 0.51 5.44 1.90
CA ILE A 97 1.97 5.54 1.76
C ILE A 97 2.66 4.72 2.85
N LEU A 98 2.20 4.84 4.11
CA LEU A 98 2.83 4.13 5.22
C LEU A 98 2.61 2.62 5.15
N ASP A 99 1.39 2.17 4.83
CA ASP A 99 1.05 0.75 4.61
C ASP A 99 1.93 0.16 3.51
N HIS A 100 2.06 0.85 2.38
CA HIS A 100 2.94 0.41 1.29
C HIS A 100 4.39 0.28 1.73
N LEU A 101 4.96 1.29 2.40
CA LEU A 101 6.34 1.25 2.89
C LEU A 101 6.56 0.10 3.89
N VAL A 102 5.61 -0.18 4.78
CA VAL A 102 5.69 -1.32 5.70
C VAL A 102 5.68 -2.66 4.97
N LEU A 103 4.90 -2.78 3.89
CA LEU A 103 4.80 -4.00 3.10
C LEU A 103 6.04 -4.27 2.24
N VAL A 104 6.60 -3.24 1.60
CA VAL A 104 7.75 -3.38 0.67
C VAL A 104 9.10 -3.18 1.35
N GLY A 105 9.13 -2.60 2.54
CA GLY A 105 10.32 -2.40 3.36
C GLY A 105 11.14 -1.14 3.01
N ALA A 106 11.23 -0.76 1.74
CA ALA A 106 11.83 0.51 1.33
C ALA A 106 11.30 0.95 -0.03
N ALA A 107 11.11 2.25 -0.25
CA ALA A 107 10.66 2.77 -1.53
C ALA A 107 11.09 4.23 -1.74
N THR A 108 11.22 4.65 -2.99
CA THR A 108 11.39 6.07 -3.35
C THR A 108 10.04 6.77 -3.54
N ASP A 109 10.05 8.10 -3.60
CA ASP A 109 8.85 8.86 -4.00
C ASP A 109 8.39 8.46 -5.42
N HIS A 110 9.30 8.09 -6.32
CA HIS A 110 8.96 7.58 -7.65
C HIS A 110 8.19 6.26 -7.58
N ASP A 111 8.67 5.32 -6.75
CA ASP A 111 7.99 4.04 -6.55
C ASP A 111 6.61 4.23 -5.94
N LEU A 112 6.48 5.14 -4.95
CA LEU A 112 5.21 5.46 -4.30
C LEU A 112 4.19 6.03 -5.27
N VAL A 113 4.60 6.95 -6.16
CA VAL A 113 3.73 7.49 -7.22
C VAL A 113 3.24 6.36 -8.13
N ARG A 114 4.16 5.51 -8.61
CA ARG A 114 3.83 4.40 -9.50
C ARG A 114 2.93 3.35 -8.85
N ALA A 115 3.20 2.99 -7.61
CA ALA A 115 2.49 1.93 -6.92
C ALA A 115 1.11 2.37 -6.41
N LEU A 116 0.96 3.63 -5.99
CA LEU A 116 -0.26 4.12 -5.34
C LEU A 116 -1.14 4.97 -6.26
N GLY A 117 -0.63 5.39 -7.42
CA GLY A 117 -1.32 6.32 -8.32
C GLY A 117 -1.51 7.71 -7.72
N ILE A 118 -0.78 8.05 -6.65
CA ILE A 118 -0.82 9.36 -5.99
C ILE A 118 0.18 10.26 -6.72
N GLY A 119 -0.24 11.46 -7.14
CA GLY A 119 0.65 12.39 -7.84
C GLY A 119 1.83 12.83 -6.97
N GLU A 120 2.97 13.14 -7.60
CA GLU A 120 4.22 13.49 -6.90
C GLU A 120 4.04 14.69 -5.95
N SER A 121 3.25 15.69 -6.36
CA SER A 121 2.90 16.87 -5.54
C SER A 121 2.11 16.54 -4.28
N SER A 122 1.51 15.34 -4.22
CA SER A 122 0.80 14.82 -3.05
C SER A 122 1.64 13.84 -2.23
N VAL A 123 2.47 13.01 -2.89
CA VAL A 123 3.38 12.07 -2.19
C VAL A 123 4.39 12.82 -1.33
N ARG A 124 5.11 13.79 -1.90
CA ARG A 124 6.19 14.51 -1.19
C ARG A 124 5.77 15.13 0.14
N PRO A 125 4.68 15.94 0.22
CA PRO A 125 4.27 16.51 1.50
C PRO A 125 3.80 15.44 2.50
N ARG A 126 3.18 14.34 2.05
CA ARG A 126 2.59 13.30 2.93
C ARG A 126 3.68 12.39 3.47
N ARG A 127 4.69 12.10 2.66
CA ARG A 127 5.94 11.49 3.11
C ARG A 127 6.65 12.40 4.11
N GLY A 128 6.75 13.70 3.85
CA GLY A 128 7.33 14.67 4.80
C GLY A 128 6.62 14.63 6.16
N GLU A 129 5.29 14.65 6.17
CA GLU A 129 4.50 14.49 7.40
C GLU A 129 4.77 13.16 8.13
N LEU A 130 5.03 12.06 7.41
CA LEU A 130 5.38 10.77 8.01
C LEU A 130 6.79 10.75 8.60
N VAL A 131 7.72 11.48 7.99
CA VAL A 131 9.07 11.68 8.53
C VAL A 131 9.00 12.51 9.81
N ASP A 132 8.28 13.64 9.78
CA ASP A 132 8.08 14.51 10.95
C ASP A 132 7.40 13.77 12.11
N ALA A 133 6.51 12.82 11.79
CA ALA A 133 5.83 11.97 12.76
C ALA A 133 6.64 10.74 13.22
N GLY A 134 7.85 10.52 12.69
CA GLY A 134 8.74 9.41 13.10
C GLY A 134 8.35 8.03 12.56
N TYR A 135 7.48 7.97 11.56
CA TYR A 135 7.04 6.71 10.93
C TYR A 135 7.94 6.29 9.76
N VAL A 136 8.59 7.25 9.11
CA VAL A 136 9.48 7.02 7.96
C VAL A 136 10.80 7.71 8.20
N VAL A 137 11.88 7.14 7.70
CA VAL A 137 13.23 7.72 7.77
C VAL A 137 13.92 7.64 6.41
N ASP A 138 14.80 8.59 6.14
CA ASP A 138 15.76 8.48 5.04
C ASP A 138 16.69 7.28 5.31
N SER A 139 16.84 6.39 4.34
CA SER A 139 17.71 5.22 4.51
C SER A 139 19.20 5.55 4.43
N GLY A 140 19.55 6.75 3.93
CA GLY A 140 20.91 7.12 3.52
C GLY A 140 21.29 6.58 2.15
N GLU A 141 20.40 5.83 1.48
CA GLU A 141 20.62 5.27 0.16
C GLU A 141 19.87 6.07 -0.91
N THR A 142 20.45 6.09 -2.11
CA THR A 142 19.85 6.71 -3.27
C THR A 142 19.88 5.78 -4.46
N THR A 143 18.89 5.90 -5.35
CA THR A 143 18.80 5.11 -6.59
C THR A 143 18.57 5.99 -7.81
N HIS A 144 18.82 5.44 -9.00
CA HIS A 144 18.57 6.06 -10.30
C HIS A 144 17.78 5.10 -11.18
N TYR A 145 16.73 5.59 -11.84
CA TYR A 145 15.92 4.78 -12.76
C TYR A 145 16.36 4.90 -14.22
N GLN A 146 17.23 5.86 -14.53
CA GLN A 146 17.70 6.16 -15.87
C GLN A 146 19.20 6.48 -15.81
N PRO A 147 20.01 6.06 -16.81
CA PRO A 147 21.39 6.55 -16.96
C PRO A 147 21.35 8.08 -17.11
N ASN A 148 21.97 8.80 -16.18
CA ASN A 148 21.93 10.28 -16.06
C ASN A 148 20.58 10.89 -15.61
N GLY A 149 19.66 10.08 -15.06
CA GLY A 149 18.42 10.56 -14.48
C GLY A 149 18.58 11.16 -13.08
N PRO A 150 17.51 11.79 -12.55
CA PRO A 150 17.51 12.30 -11.19
C PRO A 150 17.78 11.20 -10.18
N THR A 151 18.50 11.57 -9.12
CA THR A 151 18.72 10.73 -7.95
C THR A 151 17.47 10.70 -7.08
N TRP A 152 17.09 9.53 -6.61
CA TRP A 152 15.92 9.34 -5.75
C TRP A 152 16.33 8.81 -4.38
N THR A 153 15.93 9.51 -3.32
CA THR A 153 16.10 9.05 -1.94
C THR A 153 15.23 7.85 -1.65
N VAL A 154 15.81 6.84 -1.00
CA VAL A 154 15.09 5.64 -0.56
C VAL A 154 14.59 5.86 0.88
N TRP A 155 13.30 5.63 1.10
CA TRP A 155 12.64 5.82 2.39
C TRP A 155 12.33 4.48 3.04
N LYS A 156 12.60 4.34 4.35
CA LYS A 156 12.37 3.11 5.13
C LYS A 156 11.35 3.35 6.25
N PRO A 157 10.44 2.39 6.52
CA PRO A 157 9.54 2.45 7.66
C PRO A 157 10.29 2.15 8.96
N THR A 158 9.94 2.87 10.01
CA THR A 158 10.46 2.64 11.36
C THR A 158 9.69 1.54 12.09
N ASP A 159 10.12 1.18 13.30
CA ASP A 159 9.36 0.25 14.16
C ASP A 159 8.00 0.82 14.60
N ALA A 160 7.90 2.14 14.70
CA ALA A 160 6.63 2.82 14.96
C ALA A 160 5.63 2.58 13.82
N ALA A 161 6.11 2.58 12.56
CA ALA A 161 5.28 2.29 11.39
C ALA A 161 4.80 0.85 11.34
N ARG A 162 5.70 -0.11 11.61
CA ARG A 162 5.33 -1.53 11.70
C ARG A 162 4.29 -1.79 12.80
N SER A 163 4.43 -1.11 13.94
CA SER A 163 3.51 -1.21 15.06
C SER A 163 2.15 -0.58 14.78
N TRP A 164 2.13 0.58 14.08
CA TRP A 164 0.91 1.19 13.55
C TRP A 164 0.16 0.23 12.61
N HIS A 165 0.88 -0.34 11.63
CA HIS A 165 0.30 -1.21 10.61
C HIS A 165 -0.36 -2.46 11.22
N ARG A 166 0.25 -3.09 12.23
CA ARG A 166 -0.36 -4.23 12.95
C ARG A 166 -1.69 -3.86 13.60
N ARG A 167 -1.74 -2.76 14.36
CA ARG A 167 -2.97 -2.29 15.03
C ARG A 167 -4.07 -1.93 14.04
N ALA A 168 -3.70 -1.35 12.90
CA ALA A 168 -4.65 -0.99 11.84
C ALA A 168 -5.32 -2.23 11.20
N ARG A 169 -4.64 -3.37 11.14
CA ARG A 169 -5.15 -4.64 10.58
C ARG A 169 -6.02 -5.43 11.56
N GLU A 170 -5.80 -5.26 12.86
CA GLU A 170 -6.62 -5.88 13.91
C GLU A 170 -7.97 -5.17 14.11
N SER A 171 -8.08 -3.92 13.64
CA SER A 171 -9.26 -3.07 13.80
C SER A 171 -10.16 -3.01 12.56
N ALA A 172 -9.85 -3.79 11.50
CA ALA A 172 -10.53 -3.82 10.22
C ALA A 172 -11.20 -5.17 9.97
#